data_AF-A0A9W9UEG4-F1
#
_entry.id   AF-A0A9W9UEG4-F1
#
_cell.length_a   1.000
_cell.length_b   1.000
_cell.length_c   1.000
_cell.angle_alpha   90.00
_cell.angle_beta   90.00
_cell.angle_gamma   90.00
#
_symmetry.space_group_name_H-M   'P 1'
#
loop_
_entity.id
_entity.type
_entity.pdbx_description
1 polymer ?
#
loop_
_entity_poly.entity_id
_entity_poly.type
_entity_poly.pdbx_seq_one_letter_code
_entity_poly.pdbx_strand_id
1 'polypeptide(L)'
;MMDRSTISRGECLHGIDDYFEHLYPLPSYAFLHEQSIRQQHQSNALEPSLALSITAVAKALLSDQQESEMIAKAESAIWEHIEKPSIVKLQSLLLVIHYRIQTGQFSRAYMLAGLAARAATALRLNYERPELGLIAQETRRRVLWALTFIDGYFSVGLPEYETIPHTIIYQQLPCSEDIFNGSSNQETQLSLLGACIRLSKVQKDIMRLTRQLALSEQPLAQLNGLVQEI
;
A
#
# COMPACT_ATOMS: atom_id res chain seq x y z
N MET A 1 14.40 0.90 34.95
CA MET A 1 14.11 0.22 33.68
C MET A 1 13.19 1.15 32.91
N MET A 2 13.73 1.97 32.00
CA MET A 2 12.94 2.97 31.27
C MET A 2 11.96 2.23 30.36
N ASP A 3 10.69 2.56 30.51
CA ASP A 3 9.62 2.04 29.69
C ASP A 3 9.82 2.53 28.25
N ARG A 4 10.39 1.67 27.38
CA ARG A 4 10.49 1.90 25.92
C ARG A 4 9.11 1.82 25.24
N SER A 5 8.01 1.96 25.99
CA SER A 5 6.65 1.75 25.51
C SER A 5 6.17 2.80 24.52
N THR A 6 6.74 4.00 24.58
CA THR A 6 6.29 5.17 23.84
C THR A 6 7.44 5.72 23.01
N ILE A 7 7.24 5.73 21.69
CA ILE A 7 8.17 6.35 20.75
C ILE A 7 8.34 7.83 21.09
N SER A 8 9.58 8.31 21.15
CA SER A 8 9.80 9.73 21.44
C SER A 8 9.35 10.60 20.25
N ARG A 9 8.89 11.83 20.51
CA ARG A 9 8.44 12.72 19.43
C ARG A 9 9.53 13.01 18.40
N GLY A 10 10.78 13.14 18.84
CA GLY A 10 11.93 13.36 17.96
C GLY A 10 12.25 12.13 17.11
N GLU A 11 12.20 10.94 17.70
CA GLU A 11 12.38 9.68 16.98
C GLU A 11 11.28 9.45 15.93
N CYS A 12 10.03 9.75 16.28
CA CYS A 12 8.92 9.68 15.32
C CYS A 12 9.07 10.69 14.19
N LEU A 13 9.53 11.92 14.48
CA LEU A 13 9.77 12.93 13.44
C LEU A 13 10.87 12.48 12.48
N HIS A 14 11.97 11.94 13.00
CA HIS A 14 13.05 11.41 12.18
C HIS A 14 12.56 10.26 11.29
N GLY A 15 11.77 9.33 11.84
CA GLY A 15 11.15 8.27 11.05
C GLY A 15 10.19 8.77 9.96
N ILE A 16 9.49 9.88 10.20
CA ILE A 16 8.65 10.54 9.19
C ILE A 16 9.53 11.14 8.08
N ASP A 17 10.62 11.82 8.44
CA ASP A 17 11.57 12.41 7.47
C ASP A 17 12.16 11.31 6.58
N ASP A 18 12.73 10.28 7.19
CA ASP A 18 13.31 9.12 6.52
C ASP A 18 12.31 8.41 5.60
N TYR A 19 11.06 8.26 6.05
CA TYR A 19 10.01 7.65 5.25
C TYR A 19 9.73 8.47 3.98
N PHE A 20 9.53 9.79 4.09
CA PHE A 20 9.21 10.61 2.93
C PHE A 20 10.40 10.81 1.99
N GLU A 21 11.62 10.82 2.52
CA GLU A 21 12.82 10.96 1.71
C GLU A 21 13.17 9.67 0.94
N HIS A 22 13.08 8.51 1.58
CA HIS A 22 13.65 7.28 1.02
C HIS A 22 12.63 6.21 0.64
N LEU A 23 11.49 6.12 1.34
CA LEU A 23 10.52 5.05 1.14
C LEU A 23 9.37 5.49 0.25
N TYR A 24 8.83 6.69 0.49
CA TYR A 24 7.70 7.24 -0.25
C TYR A 24 7.86 7.25 -1.77
N PRO A 25 9.06 7.48 -2.35
CA PRO A 25 9.26 7.38 -3.80
C PRO A 25 8.98 5.99 -4.39
N LEU A 26 8.96 4.93 -3.57
CA LEU A 26 8.64 3.58 -4.00
C LEU A 26 7.12 3.41 -4.17
N PRO A 27 6.64 2.86 -5.31
CA PRO A 27 5.20 2.81 -5.62
C PRO A 27 4.32 2.11 -4.57
N SER A 28 4.84 1.08 -3.90
CA SER A 28 4.11 0.35 -2.86
C SER A 28 4.05 1.07 -1.51
N TYR A 29 4.79 2.17 -1.35
CA TYR A 29 4.82 3.04 -0.17
C TYR A 29 4.15 4.40 -0.42
N ALA A 30 3.89 4.79 -1.67
CA ALA A 30 3.38 6.11 -2.05
C ALA A 30 1.88 6.37 -1.71
N PHE A 31 1.47 6.16 -0.45
CA PHE A 31 0.07 6.20 -0.01
C PHE A 31 -0.23 7.11 1.19
N LEU A 32 0.78 7.78 1.74
CA LEU A 32 0.61 8.81 2.77
C LEU A 32 0.66 10.21 2.14
N HIS A 33 -0.05 11.16 2.75
CA HIS A 33 0.04 12.57 2.37
C HIS A 33 0.96 13.31 3.35
N GLU A 34 2.11 13.78 2.87
CA GLU A 34 3.18 14.31 3.72
C GLU A 34 2.71 15.46 4.62
N GLN A 35 2.05 16.46 4.04
CA GLN A 35 1.59 17.63 4.79
C GLN A 35 0.62 17.22 5.91
N SER A 36 -0.28 16.28 5.64
CA SER A 36 -1.24 15.79 6.65
C SER A 36 -0.55 15.03 7.78
N ILE A 37 0.41 14.15 7.47
CA ILE A 37 1.16 13.40 8.49
C ILE A 37 1.98 14.34 9.37
N ARG A 38 2.69 15.30 8.75
CA ARG A 38 3.49 16.29 9.48
C ARG A 38 2.62 17.18 10.36
N GLN A 39 1.48 17.65 9.86
CA GLN A 39 0.53 18.45 10.64
C GLN A 39 -0.02 17.66 11.83
N GLN A 40 -0.43 16.41 11.62
CA GLN A 40 -0.93 15.53 12.68
C GLN A 40 0.13 15.24 13.75
N HIS A 41 1.39 15.05 13.36
CA HIS A 41 2.50 14.91 14.31
C HIS A 41 2.68 16.19 15.12
N GLN A 42 2.71 17.35 14.46
CA GLN A 42 2.86 18.64 15.12
C GLN A 42 1.78 18.90 16.16
N SER A 43 0.52 18.56 15.84
CA SER A 43 -0.65 18.73 16.71
C SER A 43 -0.90 17.58 17.70
N ASN A 44 0.02 16.60 17.83
CA ASN A 44 -0.16 15.38 18.64
C ASN A 44 -1.46 14.60 18.32
N ALA A 45 -1.90 14.64 17.07
CA ALA A 45 -3.10 13.95 16.58
C ALA A 45 -2.77 12.74 15.69
N LEU A 46 -1.49 12.47 15.45
CA LEU A 46 -1.05 11.31 14.67
C LEU A 46 -1.41 10.03 15.41
N GLU A 47 -2.07 9.11 14.71
CA GLU A 47 -2.52 7.86 15.30
C GLU A 47 -1.30 7.00 15.72
N PRO A 48 -1.29 6.43 16.94
CA PRO A 48 -0.12 5.74 17.47
C PRO A 48 0.36 4.55 16.63
N SER A 49 -0.55 3.72 16.09
CA SER A 49 -0.16 2.59 15.24
C SER A 49 0.51 3.05 13.95
N LEU A 50 0.08 4.19 13.39
CA LEU A 50 0.69 4.79 12.21
C LEU A 50 2.07 5.36 12.54
N ALA A 51 2.22 6.08 13.65
CA ALA A 51 3.51 6.61 14.11
C ALA A 51 4.56 5.50 14.34
N LEU A 52 4.15 4.43 15.02
CA LEU A 52 5.00 3.26 15.29
C LEU A 52 5.40 2.55 14.00
N SER A 53 4.45 2.31 13.09
CA SER A 53 4.71 1.58 11.85
C SER A 53 5.55 2.36 10.86
N ILE A 54 5.35 3.68 10.70
CA ILE A 54 6.22 4.56 9.89
C ILE A 54 7.67 4.45 10.38
N THR A 55 7.87 4.64 11.68
CA THR A 55 9.23 4.71 12.24
C THR A 55 9.94 3.35 12.19
N ALA A 56 9.23 2.28 12.54
CA ALA A 56 9.80 0.94 12.53
C ALA A 56 10.17 0.47 11.12
N VAL A 57 9.35 0.79 10.12
CA VAL A 57 9.67 0.49 8.72
C VAL A 57 10.90 1.31 8.29
N ALA A 58 10.91 2.63 8.50
CA ALA A 58 12.06 3.47 8.13
C ALA A 58 13.38 2.94 8.71
N LYS A 59 13.41 2.62 10.01
CA LYS A 59 14.58 2.04 10.67
C LYS A 59 15.00 0.68 10.11
N ALA A 60 14.03 -0.19 9.80
CA ALA A 60 14.32 -1.50 9.25
C ALA A 60 14.97 -1.42 7.86
N LEU A 61 14.54 -0.50 6.99
CA LEU A 61 15.16 -0.35 5.66
C LEU A 61 16.50 0.36 5.69
N LEU A 62 16.61 1.43 6.49
CA LEU A 62 17.72 2.37 6.36
C LEU A 62 18.88 2.06 7.30
N SER A 63 18.59 1.45 8.44
CA SER A 63 19.58 1.19 9.49
C SER A 63 19.72 -0.31 9.83
N ASP A 64 18.99 -1.19 9.13
CA ASP A 64 18.88 -2.63 9.44
C ASP A 64 18.49 -2.90 10.92
N GLN A 65 17.82 -1.94 11.55
CA GLN A 65 17.37 -2.02 12.94
C GLN A 65 15.96 -2.61 12.98
N GLN A 66 15.86 -3.84 13.46
CA GLN A 66 14.59 -4.56 13.56
C GLN A 66 13.80 -4.13 14.81
N GLU A 67 12.84 -3.23 14.61
CA GLU A 67 11.92 -2.75 15.65
C GLU A 67 10.68 -3.66 15.83
N SER A 68 10.93 -4.94 16.12
CA SER A 68 9.86 -5.95 16.21
C SER A 68 8.84 -5.65 17.30
N GLU A 69 9.23 -4.98 18.39
CA GLU A 69 8.33 -4.57 19.47
C GLU A 69 7.39 -3.43 19.04
N MET A 70 7.90 -2.42 18.32
CA MET A 70 7.08 -1.33 17.79
C MET A 70 6.02 -1.85 16.83
N ILE A 71 6.42 -2.76 15.93
CA ILE A 71 5.51 -3.38 14.96
C ILE A 71 4.47 -4.24 15.66
N ALA A 72 4.85 -5.02 16.67
CA ALA A 72 3.89 -5.82 17.44
C ALA A 72 2.84 -4.94 18.14
N LYS A 73 3.23 -3.77 18.66
CA LYS A 73 2.28 -2.80 19.25
C LYS A 73 1.36 -2.18 18.20
N ALA A 74 1.89 -1.74 17.07
CA ALA A 74 1.08 -1.21 15.96
C ALA A 74 0.05 -2.24 15.48
N GLU A 75 0.50 -3.48 15.30
CA GLU A 75 -0.34 -4.60 14.90
C GLU A 75 -1.42 -4.92 15.96
N SER A 76 -1.07 -4.90 17.24
CA SER A 76 -2.03 -5.15 18.34
C SER A 76 -3.12 -4.08 18.40
N ALA A 77 -2.78 -2.81 18.19
CA ALA A 77 -3.75 -1.71 18.16
C ALA A 77 -4.77 -1.85 17.02
N ILE A 78 -4.32 -2.36 15.86
CA ILE A 78 -5.20 -2.70 14.73
C ILE A 78 -6.10 -3.88 15.09
N TRP A 79 -5.52 -4.92 15.71
CA TRP A 79 -6.22 -6.16 16.07
C TRP A 79 -7.34 -5.95 17.08
N GLU A 80 -7.13 -5.08 18.07
CA GLU A 80 -8.13 -4.74 19.11
C GLU A 80 -9.43 -4.17 18.51
N HIS A 81 -9.37 -3.60 17.31
CA HIS A 81 -10.50 -2.94 16.66
C HIS A 81 -10.68 -3.41 15.20
N ILE A 82 -10.50 -4.71 14.98
CA ILE A 82 -10.48 -5.35 13.67
C ILE A 82 -11.80 -5.16 12.89
N GLU A 83 -12.93 -5.05 13.59
CA GLU A 83 -14.27 -4.90 13.03
C GLU A 83 -14.58 -3.45 12.58
N LYS A 84 -13.72 -2.49 12.94
CA LYS A 84 -13.87 -1.07 12.61
C LYS A 84 -12.70 -0.60 11.74
N PRO A 85 -12.64 -1.02 10.46
CA PRO A 85 -11.57 -0.58 9.57
C PRO A 85 -11.66 0.93 9.35
N SER A 86 -10.50 1.57 9.18
CA SER A 86 -10.37 2.97 8.80
C SER A 86 -9.19 3.14 7.85
N ILE A 87 -9.13 4.27 7.14
CA ILE A 87 -8.00 4.56 6.23
C ILE A 87 -6.67 4.54 6.98
N VAL A 88 -6.62 5.20 8.15
CA VAL A 88 -5.41 5.27 8.98
C VAL A 88 -4.96 3.89 9.45
N LYS A 89 -5.88 3.05 9.95
CA LYS A 89 -5.54 1.66 10.34
C LYS A 89 -5.04 0.84 9.15
N LEU A 90 -5.62 1.05 7.97
CA LEU A 90 -5.19 0.36 6.76
C LEU A 90 -3.79 0.84 6.33
N GLN A 91 -3.50 2.14 6.39
CA GLN A 91 -2.16 2.69 6.16
C GLN A 91 -1.13 2.07 7.12
N SER A 92 -1.44 2.02 8.42
CA SER A 92 -0.60 1.34 9.41
C SER A 92 -0.40 -0.15 9.08
N LEU A 93 -1.46 -0.84 8.68
CA LEU A 93 -1.41 -2.26 8.31
C LEU A 93 -0.53 -2.51 7.09
N LEU A 94 -0.60 -1.65 6.06
CA LEU A 94 0.28 -1.75 4.87
C LEU A 94 1.76 -1.60 5.27
N LEU A 95 2.08 -0.67 6.16
CA LEU A 95 3.44 -0.50 6.68
C LEU A 95 3.90 -1.72 7.49
N VAL A 96 3.03 -2.28 8.34
CA VAL A 96 3.32 -3.53 9.06
C VAL A 96 3.58 -4.68 8.09
N ILE A 97 2.77 -4.83 7.03
CA ILE A 97 2.98 -5.86 6.01
C ILE A 97 4.36 -5.71 5.36
N HIS A 98 4.72 -4.49 4.96
CA HIS A 98 6.04 -4.18 4.39
C HIS A 98 7.19 -4.54 5.33
N TYR A 99 7.11 -4.15 6.60
CA TYR A 99 8.11 -4.54 7.61
C TYR A 99 8.25 -6.07 7.71
N ARG A 100 7.12 -6.80 7.73
CA ARG A 100 7.13 -8.26 7.84
C ARG A 100 7.74 -8.90 6.59
N ILE A 101 7.49 -8.36 5.39
CA ILE A 101 8.14 -8.81 4.15
C ILE A 101 9.65 -8.62 4.24
N GLN A 102 10.11 -7.44 4.67
CA GLN A 102 11.53 -7.08 4.73
C GLN A 102 12.31 -7.89 5.75
N THR A 103 11.67 -8.20 6.88
CA THR A 103 12.26 -9.05 7.92
C THR A 103 12.06 -10.55 7.66
N GLY A 104 11.60 -10.94 6.47
CA GLY A 104 11.45 -12.34 6.06
C GLY A 104 10.26 -13.08 6.67
N GLN A 105 9.36 -12.39 7.36
CA GLN A 105 8.16 -12.93 8.00
C GLN A 105 6.99 -13.07 7.00
N PHE A 106 7.24 -13.69 5.85
CA PHE A 106 6.29 -13.76 4.72
C PHE A 106 4.95 -14.39 5.09
N SER A 107 4.92 -15.44 5.92
CA SER A 107 3.66 -16.09 6.33
C SER A 107 2.75 -15.13 7.11
N ARG A 108 3.33 -14.28 7.97
CA ARG A 108 2.56 -13.27 8.70
C ARG A 108 2.09 -12.17 7.76
N ALA A 109 2.99 -11.70 6.89
CA ALA A 109 2.66 -10.69 5.87
C ALA A 109 1.52 -11.15 4.95
N TYR A 110 1.54 -12.41 4.52
CA TYR A 110 0.49 -13.00 3.68
C TYR A 110 -0.89 -12.95 4.37
N MET A 111 -0.97 -13.38 5.64
CA MET A 111 -2.22 -13.33 6.41
C MET A 111 -2.72 -11.89 6.61
N LEU A 112 -1.81 -10.96 6.89
CA LEU A 112 -2.14 -9.54 7.05
C LEU A 112 -2.58 -8.88 5.74
N ALA A 113 -2.03 -9.28 4.59
CA ALA A 113 -2.47 -8.81 3.27
C ALA A 113 -3.93 -9.20 2.99
N GLY A 114 -4.32 -10.43 3.33
CA GLY A 114 -5.72 -10.87 3.27
C GLY A 114 -6.65 -10.01 4.16
N LEU A 115 -6.20 -9.66 5.37
CA LEU A 115 -6.94 -8.76 6.26
C LEU A 115 -7.07 -7.35 5.66
N ALA A 116 -5.97 -6.81 5.10
CA ALA A 116 -5.96 -5.50 4.45
C ALA A 116 -6.94 -5.46 3.28
N ALA A 117 -7.00 -6.51 2.46
CA ALA A 117 -7.95 -6.61 1.34
C ALA A 117 -9.41 -6.63 1.79
N ARG A 118 -9.71 -7.37 2.88
CA ARG A 118 -11.06 -7.36 3.48
C ARG A 118 -11.43 -5.99 4.05
N ALA A 119 -10.49 -5.31 4.72
CA ALA A 119 -10.68 -3.95 5.22
C ALA A 119 -10.90 -2.94 4.09
N ALA A 120 -10.13 -3.02 3.00
CA ALA A 120 -10.30 -2.19 1.82
C ALA A 120 -11.67 -2.37 1.17
N THR A 121 -12.15 -3.61 1.10
CA THR A 121 -13.50 -3.95 0.61
C THR A 121 -14.59 -3.37 1.52
N ALA A 122 -14.45 -3.53 2.85
CA ALA A 122 -15.39 -2.99 3.83
C ALA A 122 -15.49 -1.45 3.75
N LEU A 123 -14.36 -0.78 3.49
CA LEU A 123 -14.29 0.67 3.27
C LEU A 123 -14.71 1.12 1.87
N ARG A 124 -15.08 0.18 0.99
CA ARG A 124 -15.44 0.40 -0.41
C ARG A 124 -14.37 1.22 -1.16
N LEU A 125 -13.09 0.91 -0.92
CA LEU A 125 -11.99 1.66 -1.55
C LEU A 125 -11.98 1.50 -3.06
N ASN A 126 -12.54 0.42 -3.58
CA ASN A 126 -12.63 0.12 -4.99
C ASN A 126 -13.54 1.10 -5.78
N TYR A 127 -14.32 1.95 -5.11
CA TYR A 127 -15.15 2.98 -5.72
C TYR A 127 -14.70 4.39 -5.29
N GLU A 128 -14.74 5.33 -6.23
CA GLU A 128 -14.61 6.76 -5.98
C GLU A 128 -15.75 7.26 -5.08
N ARG A 129 -15.48 8.30 -4.28
CA ARG A 129 -16.45 8.97 -3.42
C ARG A 129 -16.44 10.49 -3.71
N PRO A 130 -17.26 10.96 -4.66
CA PRO A 130 -17.28 12.37 -5.09
C PRO A 130 -17.56 13.37 -3.96
N GLU A 131 -18.16 12.92 -2.87
CA GLU A 131 -18.42 13.75 -1.68
C GLU A 131 -17.17 14.08 -0.85
N LEU A 132 -16.03 13.44 -1.13
CA LEU A 132 -14.78 13.68 -0.42
C LEU A 132 -13.96 14.81 -1.07
N GLY A 133 -13.23 15.57 -0.25
CA GLY A 133 -12.22 16.50 -0.75
C GLY A 133 -11.07 15.76 -1.43
N LEU A 134 -10.33 16.47 -2.30
CA LEU A 134 -9.27 15.94 -3.15
C LEU A 134 -8.27 15.06 -2.38
N ILE A 135 -7.69 15.56 -1.29
CA ILE A 135 -6.68 14.84 -0.50
C ILE A 135 -7.24 13.53 0.06
N ALA A 136 -8.48 13.55 0.56
CA ALA A 136 -9.12 12.36 1.13
C ALA A 136 -9.42 11.31 0.05
N GLN A 137 -9.91 11.75 -1.11
CA GLN A 137 -10.18 10.86 -2.24
C GLN A 137 -8.89 10.26 -2.80
N GLU A 138 -7.85 11.07 -2.96
CA GLU A 138 -6.54 10.63 -3.47
C GLU A 138 -5.84 9.70 -2.48
N THR A 139 -5.93 9.97 -1.18
CA THR A 139 -5.40 9.07 -0.14
C THR A 139 -6.06 7.69 -0.22
N ARG A 140 -7.39 7.64 -0.39
CA ARG A 140 -8.13 6.36 -0.56
C ARG A 140 -7.67 5.61 -1.80
N ARG A 141 -7.51 6.33 -2.92
CA ARG A 141 -7.04 5.80 -4.20
C ARG A 141 -5.65 5.19 -4.06
N ARG A 142 -4.70 5.95 -3.51
CA ARG A 142 -3.31 5.50 -3.32
C ARG A 142 -3.19 4.32 -2.35
N VAL A 143 -3.98 4.28 -1.28
CA VAL A 143 -4.03 3.12 -0.36
C VAL A 143 -4.50 1.85 -1.08
N LEU A 144 -5.54 1.93 -1.90
CA LEU A 144 -5.98 0.78 -2.70
C LEU A 144 -4.90 0.32 -3.67
N TRP A 145 -4.29 1.24 -4.42
CA TRP A 145 -3.26 0.90 -5.39
C TRP A 145 -1.98 0.36 -4.75
N ALA A 146 -1.55 0.89 -3.60
CA ALA A 146 -0.45 0.34 -2.82
C ALA A 146 -0.71 -1.13 -2.43
N LEU A 147 -1.95 -1.44 -2.04
CA LEU A 147 -2.36 -2.80 -1.72
C LEU A 147 -2.33 -3.74 -2.94
N THR A 148 -2.55 -3.24 -4.17
CA THR A 148 -2.38 -4.06 -5.39
C THR A 148 -0.94 -4.48 -5.63
N PHE A 149 0.06 -3.65 -5.27
CA PHE A 149 1.47 -4.05 -5.33
C PHE A 149 1.78 -5.17 -4.33
N ILE A 150 1.27 -5.05 -3.09
CA ILE A 150 1.41 -6.09 -2.06
C ILE A 150 0.74 -7.40 -2.50
N ASP A 151 -0.47 -7.34 -3.06
CA ASP A 151 -1.17 -8.49 -3.62
C ASP A 151 -0.35 -9.16 -4.74
N GLY A 152 0.32 -8.36 -5.58
CA GLY A 152 1.22 -8.84 -6.62
C GLY A 152 2.38 -9.68 -6.08
N TYR A 153 2.97 -9.31 -4.94
CA TYR A 153 4.06 -10.07 -4.31
C TYR A 153 3.63 -11.49 -3.89
N PHE A 154 2.37 -11.69 -3.52
CA PHE A 154 1.86 -12.96 -3.01
C PHE A 154 1.11 -13.79 -4.04
N SER A 155 0.40 -13.15 -4.97
CA SER A 155 -0.39 -13.87 -5.97
C SER A 155 0.48 -14.54 -7.04
N VAL A 156 1.61 -13.93 -7.42
CA VAL A 156 2.57 -14.49 -8.39
C VAL A 156 1.90 -15.01 -9.68
N GLY A 157 0.84 -14.32 -10.13
CA GLY A 157 0.07 -14.66 -11.33
C GLY A 157 -0.91 -15.83 -11.18
N LEU A 158 -1.21 -16.27 -9.95
CA LEU A 158 -2.23 -17.27 -9.63
C LEU A 158 -3.53 -16.58 -9.18
N PRO A 159 -4.62 -16.69 -9.96
CA PRO A 159 -5.90 -16.06 -9.61
C PRO A 159 -6.45 -16.46 -8.24
N GLU A 160 -6.22 -17.71 -7.80
CA GLU A 160 -6.67 -18.23 -6.51
C GLU A 160 -5.99 -17.58 -5.30
N TYR A 161 -4.86 -16.91 -5.50
CA TYR A 161 -4.11 -16.20 -4.46
C TYR A 161 -4.34 -14.69 -4.48
N GLU A 162 -5.13 -14.19 -5.42
CA GLU A 162 -5.44 -12.78 -5.50
C GLU A 162 -6.53 -12.40 -4.51
N THR A 163 -6.24 -11.38 -3.74
CA THR A 163 -7.16 -10.79 -2.78
C THR A 163 -7.85 -9.54 -3.35
N ILE A 164 -7.18 -8.84 -4.29
CA ILE A 164 -7.73 -7.66 -4.98
C ILE A 164 -7.44 -7.76 -6.49
N PRO A 165 -8.33 -8.39 -7.27
CA PRO A 165 -8.17 -8.42 -8.71
C PRO A 165 -8.38 -7.01 -9.31
N HIS A 166 -7.58 -6.65 -10.31
CA HIS A 166 -7.72 -5.34 -10.99
C HIS A 166 -9.10 -5.14 -11.64
N THR A 167 -9.82 -6.23 -11.96
CA THR A 167 -11.14 -6.19 -12.59
C THR A 167 -12.24 -5.62 -11.69
N ILE A 168 -12.02 -5.55 -10.38
CA ILE A 168 -12.99 -4.99 -9.43
C ILE A 168 -12.61 -3.60 -8.91
N ILE A 169 -11.54 -3.01 -9.45
CA ILE A 169 -11.08 -1.65 -9.11
C ILE A 169 -11.69 -0.67 -10.10
N TYR A 170 -12.61 0.17 -9.61
CA TYR A 170 -13.31 1.20 -10.39
C TYR A 170 -12.79 2.61 -10.07
N GLN A 171 -11.68 2.71 -9.33
CA GLN A 171 -10.96 3.93 -9.04
C GLN A 171 -10.15 4.39 -10.25
N GLN A 172 -9.94 5.70 -10.37
CA GLN A 172 -8.97 6.25 -11.31
C GLN A 172 -7.53 5.90 -10.89
N LEU A 173 -6.57 6.13 -11.79
CA LEU A 173 -5.16 6.09 -11.42
C LEU A 173 -4.79 7.29 -10.53
N PRO A 174 -3.80 7.17 -9.63
CA PRO A 174 -3.36 8.26 -8.78
C PRO A 174 -2.96 9.51 -9.57
N CYS A 175 -3.24 10.68 -9.02
CA CYS A 175 -2.81 11.95 -9.60
C CYS A 175 -1.29 12.16 -9.39
N SER A 176 -0.74 13.21 -9.99
CA SER A 176 0.67 13.59 -9.79
C SER A 176 0.92 14.08 -8.36
N GLU A 177 2.18 14.03 -7.93
CA GLU A 177 2.60 14.57 -6.63
C GLU A 177 2.28 16.07 -6.50
N ASP A 178 2.42 16.83 -7.58
CA ASP A 178 2.11 18.27 -7.56
C ASP A 178 0.63 18.54 -7.26
N ILE A 179 -0.28 17.71 -7.78
CA ILE A 179 -1.71 17.82 -7.48
C ILE A 179 -1.99 17.35 -6.06
N PHE A 180 -1.38 16.23 -5.65
CA PHE A 180 -1.62 15.68 -4.32
C PHE A 180 -1.14 16.63 -3.20
N ASN A 181 -0.01 17.30 -3.42
CA ASN A 181 0.58 18.29 -2.51
C ASN A 181 -0.06 19.69 -2.62
N GLY A 182 -0.98 19.90 -3.57
CA GLY A 182 -1.64 21.20 -3.80
C GLY A 182 -0.77 22.26 -4.49
N SER A 183 0.34 21.86 -5.11
CA SER A 183 1.26 22.73 -5.85
C SER A 183 0.77 23.05 -7.27
N SER A 184 -0.10 22.21 -7.83
CA SER A 184 -0.66 22.39 -9.17
C SER A 184 -2.12 21.92 -9.25
N ASN A 185 -2.90 22.54 -10.11
CA ASN A 185 -4.25 22.11 -10.48
C ASN A 185 -4.32 21.54 -11.91
N GLN A 186 -3.18 21.43 -12.59
CA GLN A 186 -3.13 20.93 -13.97
C GLN A 186 -2.94 19.42 -13.96
N GLU A 187 -3.94 18.69 -14.45
CA GLU A 187 -3.85 17.26 -14.68
C GLU A 187 -2.84 16.96 -15.80
N THR A 188 -1.77 16.26 -15.43
CA THR A 188 -0.89 15.58 -16.41
C THR A 188 -1.58 14.29 -16.85
N GLN A 189 -1.42 13.89 -18.12
CA GLN A 189 -2.13 12.73 -18.68
C GLN A 189 -1.85 11.40 -17.95
N LEU A 190 -0.66 11.22 -17.35
CA LEU A 190 -0.32 10.05 -16.54
C LEU A 190 0.74 10.40 -15.50
N SER A 191 0.47 10.15 -14.21
CA SER A 191 1.45 10.29 -13.14
C SER A 191 2.49 9.15 -13.17
N LEU A 192 3.67 9.36 -12.58
CA LEU A 192 4.68 8.30 -12.44
C LEU A 192 4.12 7.08 -11.70
N LEU A 193 3.42 7.31 -10.59
CA LEU A 193 2.75 6.24 -9.84
C LEU A 193 1.70 5.52 -10.71
N GLY A 194 0.90 6.26 -11.49
CA GLY A 194 -0.04 5.71 -12.45
C GLY A 194 0.63 4.84 -13.52
N ALA A 195 1.82 5.24 -14.00
CA ALA A 195 2.62 4.45 -14.93
C ALA A 195 3.13 3.16 -14.28
N CYS A 196 3.65 3.22 -13.04
CA CYS A 196 4.07 2.05 -12.28
C CYS A 196 2.93 1.05 -12.05
N ILE A 197 1.71 1.53 -11.77
CA ILE A 197 0.53 0.68 -11.60
C ILE A 197 0.17 -0.03 -12.91
N ARG A 198 0.20 0.69 -14.05
CA ARG A 198 -0.04 0.08 -15.37
C ARG A 198 1.01 -0.98 -15.68
N LEU A 199 2.28 -0.70 -15.39
CA LEU A 199 3.36 -1.67 -15.59
C LEU A 199 3.16 -2.93 -14.72
N SER A 200 2.81 -2.76 -13.44
CA SER A 200 2.50 -3.86 -12.53
C SER A 200 1.35 -4.73 -13.05
N LYS A 201 0.28 -4.10 -13.58
CA LYS A 201 -0.82 -4.83 -14.23
C LYS A 201 -0.32 -5.67 -15.42
N VAL A 202 0.46 -5.07 -16.32
CA VAL A 202 1.02 -5.77 -17.49
C VAL A 202 1.91 -6.94 -17.06
N GLN A 203 2.77 -6.74 -16.06
CA GLN A 203 3.61 -7.80 -15.51
C GLN A 203 2.76 -8.97 -14.99
N LYS A 204 1.68 -8.68 -14.24
CA LYS A 204 0.75 -9.68 -13.74
C LYS A 204 0.03 -10.43 -14.87
N ASP A 205 -0.41 -9.73 -15.90
CA ASP A 205 -1.06 -10.33 -17.08
C ASP A 205 -0.08 -11.23 -17.86
N ILE A 206 1.18 -10.81 -18.04
CA ILE A 206 2.25 -11.64 -18.62
C ILE A 206 2.46 -12.90 -17.78
N MET A 207 2.60 -12.78 -16.46
CA MET A 207 2.81 -13.92 -15.57
C MET A 207 1.65 -14.93 -15.66
N ARG A 208 0.41 -14.46 -15.65
CA ARG A 208 -0.79 -15.31 -15.81
C ARG A 208 -0.77 -16.03 -17.16
N LEU A 209 -0.51 -15.31 -18.25
CA LEU A 209 -0.44 -15.90 -19.59
C LEU A 209 0.67 -16.95 -19.68
N THR A 210 1.89 -16.62 -19.22
CA THR A 210 3.02 -17.56 -19.21
C THR A 210 2.69 -18.86 -18.46
N ARG A 211 1.99 -18.76 -17.32
CA ARG A 211 1.56 -19.95 -16.57
C ARG A 211 0.50 -20.76 -17.30
N GLN A 212 -0.51 -20.11 -17.88
CA GLN A 212 -1.54 -20.79 -18.67
C GLN A 212 -0.93 -21.53 -19.86
N LEU A 213 0.05 -20.92 -20.54
CA LEU A 213 0.78 -21.54 -21.63
C LEU A 213 1.60 -22.76 -21.16
N ALA A 214 2.27 -22.66 -20.00
CA ALA A 214 3.06 -23.76 -19.46
C ALA A 214 2.22 -24.98 -19.03
N LEU A 215 0.96 -24.77 -18.66
CA LEU A 215 0.03 -25.82 -18.27
C LEU A 215 -0.80 -26.36 -19.45
N SER A 216 -0.76 -25.71 -20.61
CA SER A 216 -1.54 -26.13 -21.79
C SER A 216 -0.83 -27.25 -22.54
N GLU A 217 -1.46 -28.43 -22.58
CA GLU A 217 -1.00 -29.55 -23.41
C GLU A 217 -1.49 -29.45 -24.87
N GLN A 218 -2.40 -28.52 -25.16
CA GLN A 218 -2.95 -28.35 -26.52
C GLN A 218 -2.17 -27.30 -27.33
N PRO A 219 -1.88 -27.56 -28.62
CA PRO A 219 -1.32 -26.56 -29.52
C PRO A 219 -2.29 -25.38 -29.67
N LEU A 220 -1.81 -24.17 -29.35
CA LEU A 220 -2.61 -22.94 -29.25
C LEU A 220 -3.14 -22.45 -30.62
N ALA A 221 -4.18 -23.10 -31.13
CA ALA A 221 -4.87 -22.66 -32.34
C ALA A 221 -5.65 -21.33 -32.16
N GLN A 222 -5.79 -20.83 -30.93
CA GLN A 222 -6.65 -19.68 -30.60
C GLN A 222 -5.92 -18.37 -30.24
N LEU A 223 -4.58 -18.32 -30.28
CA LEU A 223 -3.83 -17.09 -29.94
C LEU A 223 -4.04 -15.94 -30.95
N ASN A 224 -4.39 -16.26 -32.20
CA ASN A 224 -4.57 -15.25 -33.25
C ASN A 224 -5.76 -14.30 -32.99
N GLY A 225 -6.69 -14.63 -32.08
CA GLY A 225 -7.85 -13.80 -31.75
C GLY A 225 -7.62 -12.78 -30.63
N LEU A 226 -6.58 -12.94 -29.82
CA LEU A 226 -6.33 -12.06 -28.65
C LEU A 226 -5.47 -10.83 -28.97
N VAL A 227 -4.71 -10.86 -30.07
CA VAL A 227 -3.79 -9.78 -30.46
C VAL A 227 -4.49 -8.69 -31.30
N GLN A 228 -5.71 -8.95 -31.80
CA GLN A 228 -6.45 -8.00 -32.66
C GLN A 228 -7.28 -6.95 -31.90
N GLU A 229 -7.32 -7.00 -30.57
CA GLU A 229 -8.02 -6.00 -29.73
C GLU A 229 -7.04 -5.24 -28.80
N ILE A 230 -5.89 -4.83 -29.34
CA ILE A 230 -5.02 -3.78 -28.77
C ILE A 230 -5.03 -2.59 -29.72
#